data_AF-B7P2R6-F1
#
_entry.id   AF-B7P2R6-F1
#
_cell.length_a   1.000
_cell.length_b   1.000
_cell.length_c   1.000
_cell.angle_alpha   90.00
_cell.angle_beta   90.00
_cell.angle_gamma   90.00
#
_symmetry.space_group_name_H-M   'P 1'
#
loop_
_entity.id
_entity.type
_entity.pdbx_description
1 polymer ?
#
loop_
_entity_poly.entity_id
_entity_poly.type
_entity_poly.pdbx_seq_one_letter_code
_entity_poly.pdbx_strand_id
1 'polypeptide(L)'
;MALAMTPWRDPVDPADLVIGLPPPMPPGTPQSSSSSDKNGQHANIECVVCGDKSSGKHYGQFTCEGCKSFFKRSVRRNLTYTCRGNRNCPIDQHHRNQCQYCRLKKCLKMGMRREVVFG
;
A
#
# COMPACT_ATOMS: atom_id res chain seq x y z
N MET A 1 -8.75 27.47 33.42
CA MET A 1 -7.72 27.40 32.37
C MET A 1 -7.86 26.04 31.69
N ALA A 2 -8.22 26.04 30.41
CA ALA A 2 -8.43 24.83 29.62
C ALA A 2 -7.10 24.30 29.09
N LEU A 3 -6.84 23.01 29.26
CA LEU A 3 -5.96 22.25 28.38
C LEU A 3 -6.54 20.84 28.21
N ALA A 4 -7.45 20.72 27.25
CA ALA A 4 -7.79 19.45 26.63
C ALA A 4 -6.79 19.22 25.48
N MET A 5 -5.94 18.19 25.59
CA MET A 5 -5.25 17.60 24.46
C MET A 5 -5.26 16.09 24.67
N THR A 6 -6.17 15.41 23.99
CA THR A 6 -6.25 13.96 23.93
C THR A 6 -5.01 13.38 23.23
N PRO A 7 -4.38 12.34 23.79
CA PRO A 7 -3.75 11.33 22.96
C PRO A 7 -4.81 10.28 22.67
N TRP A 8 -5.28 10.22 21.41
CA TRP A 8 -5.85 8.99 20.86
C TRP A 8 -4.74 7.94 20.81
N ARG A 9 -4.48 7.31 21.97
CA ARG A 9 -3.80 6.01 22.05
C ARG A 9 -4.92 5.00 22.03
N ASP A 10 -5.04 4.30 20.90
CA ASP A 10 -5.87 3.10 20.83
C ASP A 10 -5.47 2.16 21.99
N PRO A 11 -6.41 1.69 22.83
CA PRO A 11 -6.15 0.56 23.69
C PRO A 11 -5.87 -0.65 22.79
N VAL A 12 -4.67 -1.20 22.91
CA VAL A 12 -4.36 -2.53 22.39
C VAL A 12 -5.32 -3.51 23.03
N ASP A 13 -6.16 -4.13 22.19
CA ASP A 13 -7.18 -5.08 22.60
C ASP A 13 -6.52 -6.34 23.21
N PRO A 14 -7.00 -6.83 24.37
CA PRO A 14 -6.41 -7.98 25.07
C PRO A 14 -6.63 -9.35 24.38
N ALA A 15 -7.14 -9.41 23.14
CA ALA A 15 -7.28 -10.67 22.39
C ALA A 15 -5.97 -11.21 21.77
N ASP A 16 -4.84 -10.48 21.80
CA ASP A 16 -3.60 -10.88 21.12
C ASP A 16 -2.62 -11.69 22.00
N LEU A 17 -3.15 -12.45 22.97
CA LEU A 17 -2.38 -13.36 23.81
C LEU A 17 -3.07 -14.72 23.89
N VAL A 18 -2.91 -15.57 22.87
CA VAL A 18 -2.88 -17.06 23.00
C VAL A 18 -2.79 -17.79 21.62
N ILE A 19 -1.61 -18.39 21.37
CA ILE A 19 -1.35 -19.69 20.68
C ILE A 19 -1.62 -19.85 19.17
N GLY A 20 -0.61 -20.36 18.45
CA GLY A 20 -0.83 -21.27 17.32
C GLY A 20 0.29 -21.32 16.28
N LEU A 21 0.94 -22.48 16.15
CA LEU A 21 1.82 -22.85 15.03
C LEU A 21 1.19 -22.52 13.65
N PRO A 22 1.99 -22.21 12.62
CA PRO A 22 1.48 -22.16 11.25
C PRO A 22 0.96 -23.55 10.82
N PRO A 23 -0.21 -23.65 10.16
CA PRO A 23 -0.71 -24.92 9.63
C PRO A 23 0.20 -25.44 8.49
N PRO A 24 0.29 -26.77 8.28
CA PRO A 24 1.04 -27.34 7.17
C PRO A 24 0.40 -26.96 5.84
N MET A 25 1.23 -26.58 4.86
CA MET A 25 0.79 -26.31 3.49
C MET A 25 0.24 -27.60 2.83
N PRO A 26 -0.92 -27.56 2.16
CA PRO A 26 -1.40 -28.68 1.35
C PRO A 26 -0.56 -28.82 0.06
N PRO A 27 -0.43 -30.04 -0.51
CA PRO A 27 0.16 -30.23 -1.82
C PRO A 27 -0.76 -29.67 -2.92
N GLY A 28 -0.13 -29.14 -3.97
CA GLY A 28 -0.78 -28.36 -5.02
C GLY A 28 -2.02 -28.99 -5.63
N THR A 29 -3.06 -28.18 -5.74
CA THR A 29 -4.13 -28.34 -6.71
C THR A 29 -3.80 -27.56 -7.98
N PRO A 30 -4.12 -28.08 -9.17
CA PRO A 30 -3.87 -27.38 -10.43
C PRO A 30 -4.63 -26.07 -10.43
N GLN A 31 -3.96 -25.00 -10.84
CA GLN A 31 -4.57 -23.70 -11.10
C GLN A 31 -5.65 -23.88 -12.16
N SER A 32 -6.92 -23.96 -11.73
CA SER A 32 -8.06 -23.84 -12.61
C SER A 32 -8.04 -22.44 -13.21
N SER A 33 -7.58 -22.41 -14.45
CA SER A 33 -7.85 -21.39 -15.44
C SER A 33 -9.34 -21.00 -15.42
N SER A 34 -9.54 -19.70 -15.30
CA SER A 34 -10.46 -18.92 -16.14
C SER A 34 -11.92 -19.37 -16.15
N SER A 35 -12.78 -18.67 -15.41
CA SER A 35 -14.20 -18.55 -15.79
C SER A 35 -14.80 -17.28 -15.22
N SER A 36 -15.04 -16.31 -16.11
CA SER A 36 -16.38 -15.81 -16.43
C SER A 36 -16.34 -14.32 -16.76
N ASP A 37 -16.18 -14.06 -18.05
CA ASP A 37 -16.67 -12.88 -18.73
C ASP A 37 -18.11 -12.55 -18.31
N LYS A 38 -18.29 -11.41 -17.65
CA LYS A 38 -19.51 -10.59 -17.76
C LYS A 38 -19.14 -9.11 -17.82
N ASN A 39 -19.03 -8.64 -19.05
CA ASN A 39 -19.36 -7.32 -19.56
C ASN A 39 -19.30 -6.14 -18.56
N GLY A 40 -18.11 -5.56 -18.50
CA GLY A 40 -17.85 -4.17 -18.14
C GLY A 40 -16.37 -3.99 -18.42
N GLN A 41 -15.99 -3.08 -19.31
CA GLN A 41 -14.60 -2.79 -19.65
C GLN A 41 -13.87 -2.19 -18.44
N HIS A 42 -13.68 -2.97 -17.38
CA HIS A 42 -12.68 -2.68 -16.38
C HIS A 42 -11.38 -3.18 -17.00
N ALA A 43 -10.82 -2.35 -17.89
CA ALA A 43 -9.46 -2.49 -18.36
C ALA A 43 -8.61 -2.89 -17.14
N ASN A 44 -7.75 -3.89 -17.30
CA ASN A 44 -6.86 -4.34 -16.24
C ASN A 44 -5.87 -3.20 -15.93
N ILE A 45 -6.34 -2.21 -15.16
CA ILE A 45 -5.61 -1.01 -14.86
C ILE A 45 -4.63 -1.39 -13.76
N GLU A 46 -3.36 -1.22 -14.05
CA GLU A 46 -2.28 -1.53 -13.14
C GLU A 46 -1.93 -0.33 -12.26
N CYS A 47 -1.34 -0.61 -11.11
CA CYS A 47 -0.79 0.41 -10.24
C CYS A 47 0.43 1.04 -10.90
N VAL A 48 0.34 2.32 -11.25
CA VAL A 48 1.44 3.04 -11.92
C VAL A 48 2.75 3.09 -11.12
N VAL A 49 2.71 2.77 -9.81
CA VAL A 49 3.88 2.77 -8.94
C VAL A 49 4.60 1.42 -8.94
N CYS A 50 3.88 0.30 -8.94
CA CYS A 50 4.50 -1.02 -8.71
C CYS A 50 3.99 -2.14 -9.63
N GLY A 51 3.10 -1.84 -10.59
CA GLY A 51 2.56 -2.80 -11.55
C GLY A 51 1.47 -3.74 -11.00
N ASP A 52 1.28 -3.81 -9.68
CA ASP A 52 0.24 -4.64 -9.08
C ASP A 52 -1.19 -4.19 -9.45
N LYS A 53 -2.18 -5.06 -9.30
CA LYS A 53 -3.59 -4.78 -9.63
C LYS A 53 -4.08 -3.51 -8.94
N SER A 54 -4.54 -2.53 -9.73
CA SER A 54 -5.12 -1.31 -9.18
C SER A 54 -6.48 -1.60 -8.54
N SER A 55 -6.77 -0.94 -7.42
CA SER A 55 -8.10 -0.91 -6.83
C SER A 55 -8.91 0.31 -7.27
N GLY A 56 -8.34 1.18 -8.11
CA GLY A 56 -8.96 2.41 -8.58
C GLY A 56 -8.03 3.63 -8.43
N LYS A 57 -8.62 4.81 -8.57
CA LYS A 57 -7.90 6.09 -8.49
C LYS A 57 -7.78 6.54 -7.04
N HIS A 58 -6.55 6.70 -6.56
CA HIS A 58 -6.23 7.21 -5.22
C HIS A 58 -5.25 8.37 -5.35
N TYR A 59 -5.51 9.48 -4.65
CA TYR A 59 -4.64 10.66 -4.67
C TYR A 59 -4.35 11.17 -6.09
N GLY A 60 -5.33 11.08 -6.99
CA GLY A 60 -5.22 11.55 -8.36
C GLY A 60 -4.70 10.53 -9.38
N GLN A 61 -4.32 9.30 -8.97
CA GLN A 61 -3.73 8.33 -9.89
C GLN A 61 -4.14 6.87 -9.59
N PHE A 62 -4.10 5.98 -10.59
CA PHE A 62 -4.44 4.57 -10.40
C PHE A 62 -3.37 3.82 -9.59
N THR A 63 -3.76 3.30 -8.42
CA THR A 63 -2.83 2.60 -7.53
C THR A 63 -3.45 1.40 -6.83
N CYS A 64 -2.63 0.44 -6.43
CA CYS A 64 -3.04 -0.66 -5.54
C CYS A 64 -3.22 -0.17 -4.08
N GLU A 65 -3.91 -0.98 -3.26
CA GLU A 65 -4.14 -0.69 -1.84
C GLU A 65 -2.85 -0.50 -1.03
N GLY A 66 -1.78 -1.22 -1.40
CA GLY A 66 -0.48 -1.10 -0.75
C GLY A 66 0.17 0.26 -0.96
N CYS A 67 0.18 0.78 -2.19
CA CYS A 67 0.76 2.07 -2.52
C CYS A 67 -0.12 3.23 -2.03
N LYS A 68 -1.45 3.10 -2.08
CA LYS A 68 -2.41 4.01 -1.45
C LYS A 68 -2.12 4.18 0.04
N SER A 69 -2.10 3.09 0.79
CA SER A 69 -1.91 3.13 2.25
C SER A 69 -0.53 3.61 2.64
N PHE A 70 0.50 3.23 1.88
CA PHE A 70 1.86 3.73 2.05
C PHE A 70 1.91 5.25 1.89
N PHE A 71 1.42 5.78 0.77
CA PHE A 71 1.42 7.21 0.49
C PHE A 71 0.65 8.02 1.55
N LYS A 72 -0.54 7.55 1.96
CA LYS A 72 -1.32 8.15 3.05
C LYS A 72 -0.50 8.34 4.33
N ARG A 73 0.17 7.27 4.78
CA ARG A 73 0.99 7.29 6.01
C ARG A 73 2.19 8.23 5.87
N SER A 74 2.87 8.18 4.73
CA SER A 74 4.05 9.01 4.47
C SER A 74 3.69 10.49 4.48
N VAL A 75 2.59 10.89 3.83
CA VAL A 75 2.16 12.29 3.78
C VAL A 75 1.60 12.77 5.11
N ARG A 76 0.68 12.02 5.75
CA ARG A 76 0.06 12.45 7.01
C ARG A 76 1.05 12.64 8.16
N ARG A 77 2.09 11.82 8.21
CA ARG A 77 3.13 11.90 9.24
C ARG A 77 4.37 12.67 8.75
N ASN A 78 4.30 13.26 7.56
CA ASN A 78 5.41 13.96 6.90
C ASN A 78 6.74 13.18 6.98
N LEU A 79 6.69 11.88 6.72
CA LEU A 79 7.83 10.98 6.88
C LEU A 79 8.88 11.24 5.82
N THR A 80 10.12 11.42 6.28
CA THR A 80 11.29 11.48 5.42
C THR A 80 12.01 10.14 5.47
N TYR A 81 12.21 9.52 4.31
CA TYR A 81 12.92 8.26 4.19
C TYR A 81 14.33 8.47 3.63
N THR A 82 15.24 7.56 3.94
CA THR A 82 16.61 7.55 3.38
C THR A 82 16.79 6.32 2.51
N CYS A 83 17.34 6.50 1.30
CA CYS A 83 17.75 5.38 0.46
C CYS A 83 19.13 4.87 0.90
N ARG A 84 19.28 3.55 0.96
CA ARG A 84 20.58 2.88 1.24
C ARG A 84 21.39 2.54 -0.02
N GLY A 85 20.81 2.73 -1.20
CA GLY A 85 21.48 2.54 -2.49
C GLY A 85 21.46 3.82 -3.33
N ASN A 86 21.39 3.68 -4.65
CA ASN A 86 21.59 4.78 -5.60
C ASN A 86 20.36 5.69 -5.81
N ARG A 87 19.40 5.71 -4.87
CA ARG A 87 18.15 6.52 -4.97
C ARG A 87 17.32 6.26 -6.24
N ASN A 88 17.51 5.08 -6.84
CA ASN A 88 16.85 4.60 -8.05
C ASN A 88 16.51 3.10 -7.97
N CYS A 89 16.14 2.62 -6.77
CA CYS A 89 15.77 1.22 -6.56
C CYS A 89 14.53 0.89 -7.42
N PRO A 90 14.49 -0.29 -8.08
CA PRO A 90 13.30 -0.76 -8.78
C PRO A 90 12.14 -0.94 -7.79
N ILE A 91 10.93 -0.62 -8.25
CA ILE A 91 9.70 -0.69 -7.43
C ILE A 91 8.68 -1.51 -8.22
N ASP A 92 8.59 -2.78 -7.86
CA ASP A 92 7.71 -3.79 -8.44
C ASP A 92 6.84 -4.43 -7.36
N GLN A 93 5.85 -5.25 -7.74
CA GLN A 93 4.90 -5.88 -6.82
C GLN A 93 5.59 -6.60 -5.64
N HIS A 94 6.65 -7.36 -5.92
CA HIS A 94 7.37 -8.17 -4.94
C HIS A 94 8.36 -7.35 -4.10
N HIS A 95 9.02 -6.37 -4.69
CA HIS A 95 10.17 -5.66 -4.08
C HIS A 95 9.87 -4.21 -3.66
N ARG A 96 8.63 -3.73 -3.81
CA ARG A 96 8.21 -2.37 -3.42
C ARG A 96 8.46 -2.00 -1.95
N ASN A 97 8.68 -2.97 -1.07
CA ASN A 97 8.97 -2.73 0.35
C ASN A 97 10.47 -2.57 0.66
N GLN A 98 11.35 -2.86 -0.29
CA GLN A 98 12.81 -2.86 -0.08
C GLN A 98 13.39 -1.45 0.10
N CYS A 99 12.79 -0.44 -0.53
CA CYS A 99 13.22 0.95 -0.38
C CYS A 99 12.03 1.92 -0.30
N GLN A 100 11.72 2.37 0.92
CA GLN A 100 10.64 3.34 1.17
C GLN A 100 10.90 4.69 0.51
N TYR A 101 12.16 5.15 0.48
CA TYR A 101 12.53 6.39 -0.21
C TYR A 101 12.19 6.33 -1.71
N CYS A 102 12.66 5.31 -2.41
CA CYS A 102 12.42 5.18 -3.85
C CYS A 102 10.93 4.97 -4.15
N ARG A 103 10.21 4.24 -3.29
CA ARG A 103 8.76 4.07 -3.41
C ARG A 103 8.02 5.42 -3.29
N LEU A 104 8.30 6.20 -2.24
CA LEU A 104 7.64 7.51 -2.05
C LEU A 104 8.01 8.48 -3.17
N LYS A 105 9.29 8.52 -3.57
CA LYS A 105 9.76 9.30 -4.72
C LYS A 105 9.01 8.93 -5.99
N LYS A 106 8.81 7.63 -6.25
CA LYS A 106 8.03 7.15 -7.42
C LYS A 106 6.56 7.53 -7.32
N CYS A 107 5.92 7.42 -6.15
CA CYS A 107 4.54 7.89 -5.93
C CYS A 107 4.36 9.36 -6.36
N LEU A 108 5.24 10.24 -5.87
CA LEU A 108 5.21 11.66 -6.21
C LEU A 108 5.51 11.89 -7.70
N LYS A 109 6.51 11.19 -8.25
CA LYS A 109 6.88 11.28 -9.68
C LYS A 109 5.74 10.87 -10.61
N MET A 110 4.94 9.88 -10.22
CA MET A 110 3.78 9.42 -11.00
C MET A 110 2.53 10.29 -10.81
N GLY A 111 2.63 11.39 -10.05
CA GLY A 111 1.56 12.36 -9.88
C GLY A 111 0.59 12.06 -8.74
N MET A 112 0.98 11.26 -7.73
CA MET A 112 0.18 11.14 -6.51
C MET A 112 0.23 12.46 -5.73
N ARG A 113 -0.94 13.04 -5.51
CA ARG A 113 -1.15 14.39 -4.97
C ARG A 113 -1.25 14.41 -3.45
N ARG A 114 -0.50 15.30 -2.81
CA ARG A 114 -0.46 15.45 -1.34
C ARG A 114 -1.64 16.29 -0.84
N GLU A 115 -2.14 17.19 -1.67
CA GLU A 115 -3.23 18.12 -1.40
C GLU A 115 -4.57 17.43 -1.18
N VAL A 116 -4.80 16.26 -1.77
CA VAL A 116 -6.04 15.48 -1.61
C VAL A 116 -6.12 14.80 -0.22
N VAL A 117 -5.07 14.90 0.60
CA VAL A 117 -5.06 14.34 1.97
C VAL A 117 -5.66 15.32 3.00
N PHE A 118 -5.77 16.61 2.65
CA PHE A 118 -6.14 17.70 3.54
C PHE A 118 -7.47 18.39 3.19
N GLY A 119 -8.24 17.82 2.26
CA GLY A 119 -9.60 18.26 1.91
C GLY A 119 -10.67 17.42 2.58
#